data_AF-A0A7Y8B9E4-F1
#
_entry.id   AF-A0A7Y8B9E4-F1
#
_cell.length_a   1.000
_cell.length_b   1.000
_cell.length_c   1.000
_cell.angle_alpha   90.00
_cell.angle_beta   90.00
_cell.angle_gamma   90.00
#
_symmetry.space_group_name_H-M   'P 1'
#
loop_
_entity.id
_entity.type
_entity.pdbx_description
1 polymer ?
#
loop_
_entity_poly.entity_id
_entity_poly.type
_entity_poly.pdbx_seq_one_letter_code
_entity_poly.pdbx_strand_id
1 'polypeptide(L)'
;MIATLRKPNSIAGIKKVAKELKKGSKITHFQALNLAAQLSGFHNFNHAHSSLNSPASGMPHDHKYQVTISARWRDWEGNKGSVSATVSIPNLLHELVTPQNFFGLLSDLEINGSEELSFAKVLPGEGHAEMRVFSAARAIRFISVTGLVPALTPRNPLPFFEDIHGFQCKIPNGDHTRFWKDPISGHHVITDEPYFGEATPPLVKAKRTEWANKHQLSVGFPEWPGMHNPGYGTRLTLFSQNLDVAPFVKTLDKIPVPGEGYDADLLEPDYRKSTSPIGKRAYS
;
A
#
# COMPACT_ATOMS: atom_id res chain seq x y z
N MET A 1 4.88 -15.98 44.68
CA MET A 1 6.09 -16.11 43.85
C MET A 1 5.66 -15.96 42.39
N ILE A 2 5.98 -14.83 41.76
CA ILE A 2 5.55 -14.54 40.38
C ILE A 2 6.53 -15.27 39.45
N ALA A 3 6.08 -16.36 38.82
CA ALA A 3 6.85 -17.03 37.79
C ALA A 3 7.15 -16.03 36.67
N THR A 4 8.42 -15.68 36.47
CA THR A 4 8.90 -14.88 35.36
C THR A 4 8.39 -15.49 34.04
N LEU A 5 7.45 -14.81 33.40
CA LEU A 5 6.91 -15.18 32.10
C LEU A 5 8.07 -15.13 31.09
N ARG A 6 8.65 -16.30 30.76
CA ARG A 6 9.68 -16.39 29.70
C ARG A 6 9.06 -15.86 28.41
N LYS A 7 9.59 -14.74 27.90
CA LYS A 7 9.24 -14.20 26.57
C LYS A 7 9.51 -15.30 25.53
N PRO A 8 8.50 -15.82 24.82
CA PRO A 8 8.76 -16.86 23.83
C PRO A 8 9.52 -16.25 22.65
N ASN A 9 10.73 -16.78 22.42
CA ASN A 9 11.63 -16.42 21.33
C ASN A 9 11.49 -17.36 20.11
N SER A 10 10.34 -18.03 19.97
CA SER A 10 10.06 -18.95 18.86
C SER A 10 8.57 -18.98 18.52
N ILE A 11 8.24 -19.32 17.26
CA ILE A 11 6.86 -19.44 16.78
C ILE A 11 6.08 -20.52 17.53
N ALA A 12 6.72 -21.63 17.87
CA ALA A 12 6.12 -22.66 18.71
C ALA A 12 5.80 -22.13 20.12
N GLY A 13 6.67 -21.29 20.69
CA GLY A 13 6.45 -20.63 21.97
C GLY A 13 5.27 -19.66 21.93
N ILE A 14 5.17 -18.84 20.89
CA ILE A 14 4.05 -17.90 20.70
C ILE A 14 2.72 -18.65 20.55
N LYS A 15 2.69 -19.76 19.77
CA LYS A 15 1.51 -20.63 19.65
C LYS A 15 1.09 -21.26 20.98
N LYS A 16 2.05 -21.62 21.84
CA LYS A 16 1.77 -22.18 23.17
C LYS A 16 1.17 -21.14 24.11
N VAL A 17 1.75 -19.93 24.14
CA VAL A 17 1.20 -18.80 24.94
C VAL A 17 -0.17 -18.38 24.43
N ALA A 18 -0.41 -18.39 23.11
CA ALA A 18 -1.72 -18.12 22.55
C ALA A 18 -2.79 -19.13 22.98
N LYS A 19 -2.43 -20.43 23.08
CA LYS A 19 -3.34 -21.45 23.62
C LYS A 19 -3.72 -21.19 25.08
N GLU A 20 -2.76 -20.77 25.90
CA GLU A 20 -3.01 -20.40 27.30
C GLU A 20 -3.85 -19.11 27.40
N LEU A 21 -3.56 -18.09 26.60
CA LEU A 21 -4.33 -16.84 26.57
C LEU A 21 -5.77 -17.02 26.07
N LYS A 22 -6.00 -17.97 25.16
CA LYS A 22 -7.35 -18.33 24.72
C LYS A 22 -8.13 -19.03 25.85
N LYS A 23 -7.45 -19.70 26.78
CA LYS A 23 -8.07 -20.46 27.87
C LYS A 23 -8.59 -19.49 28.95
N GLY A 24 -9.90 -19.29 28.98
CA GLY A 24 -10.56 -18.37 29.93
C GLY A 24 -10.91 -16.99 29.37
N SER A 25 -10.65 -16.74 28.08
CA SER A 25 -10.87 -15.45 27.41
C SER A 25 -11.88 -15.60 26.26
N LYS A 26 -12.71 -14.58 26.01
CA LYS A 26 -13.62 -14.53 24.84
C LYS A 26 -12.92 -14.05 23.55
N ILE A 27 -11.63 -14.32 23.40
CA ILE A 27 -10.84 -13.90 22.23
C ILE A 27 -10.68 -15.05 21.22
N THR A 28 -10.61 -14.72 19.93
CA THR A 28 -10.36 -15.71 18.89
C THR A 28 -8.94 -16.28 19.01
N HIS A 29 -8.69 -17.47 18.45
CA HIS A 29 -7.36 -18.06 18.45
C HIS A 29 -6.32 -17.16 17.74
N PHE A 30 -6.74 -16.45 16.69
CA PHE A 30 -5.91 -15.49 15.98
C PHE A 30 -5.58 -14.25 16.84
N GLN A 31 -6.56 -13.70 17.55
CA GLN A 31 -6.32 -12.63 18.53
C GLN A 31 -5.36 -13.07 19.64
N ALA A 32 -5.47 -14.31 20.11
CA ALA A 32 -4.56 -14.87 21.11
C ALA A 32 -3.12 -15.04 20.57
N LEU A 33 -2.94 -15.41 19.29
CA LEU A 33 -1.63 -15.48 18.64
C LEU A 33 -0.96 -14.10 18.53
N ASN A 34 -1.74 -13.08 18.17
CA ASN A 34 -1.24 -11.72 18.06
C ASN A 34 -0.90 -11.13 19.43
N LEU A 35 -1.74 -11.35 20.44
CA LEU A 35 -1.46 -10.93 21.82
C LEU A 35 -0.19 -11.63 22.35
N ALA A 36 -0.04 -12.93 22.10
CA ALA A 36 1.17 -13.67 22.44
C ALA A 36 2.42 -13.11 21.74
N ALA A 37 2.31 -12.70 20.46
CA ALA A 37 3.39 -12.08 19.72
C ALA A 37 3.76 -10.69 20.27
N GLN A 38 2.76 -9.88 20.63
CA GLN A 38 2.94 -8.57 21.28
C GLN A 38 3.61 -8.68 22.64
N LEU A 39 3.19 -9.63 23.48
CA LEU A 39 3.86 -9.94 24.75
C LEU A 39 5.33 -10.38 24.56
N SER A 40 5.67 -10.82 23.35
CA SER A 40 7.03 -11.24 22.97
C SER A 40 7.83 -10.12 22.30
N GLY A 41 7.25 -8.92 22.14
CA GLY A 41 7.91 -7.76 21.54
C GLY A 41 7.73 -7.62 20.02
N PHE A 42 6.84 -8.41 19.41
CA PHE A 42 6.52 -8.32 17.98
C PHE A 42 5.19 -7.62 17.75
N HIS A 43 5.02 -6.91 16.64
CA HIS A 43 3.79 -6.15 16.37
C HIS A 43 2.53 -7.06 16.29
N ASN A 44 2.66 -8.22 15.65
CA ASN A 44 1.62 -9.25 15.55
C ASN A 44 2.27 -10.62 15.25
N PHE A 45 1.46 -11.68 15.12
CA PHE A 45 1.95 -13.04 14.86
C PHE A 45 2.67 -13.14 13.53
N ASN A 46 2.26 -12.41 12.49
CA ASN A 46 2.95 -12.39 11.20
C ASN A 46 4.29 -11.69 11.29
N HIS A 47 4.40 -10.56 12.03
CA HIS A 47 5.66 -9.90 12.32
C HIS A 47 6.59 -10.82 13.12
N ALA A 48 6.06 -11.56 14.10
CA ALA A 48 6.83 -12.58 14.80
C ALA A 48 7.26 -13.70 13.85
N HIS A 49 6.37 -14.18 12.98
CA HIS A 49 6.65 -15.20 11.96
C HIS A 49 7.77 -14.78 11.02
N SER A 50 7.66 -13.57 10.46
CA SER A 50 8.67 -13.01 9.56
C SER A 50 9.97 -12.69 10.30
N SER A 51 9.92 -12.14 11.52
CA SER A 51 11.13 -11.79 12.29
C SER A 51 11.87 -13.00 12.84
N LEU A 52 11.17 -14.05 13.28
CA LEU A 52 11.76 -15.25 13.90
C LEU A 52 12.15 -16.33 12.88
N ASN A 53 11.54 -16.33 11.69
CA ASN A 53 11.95 -17.21 10.59
C ASN A 53 12.95 -16.54 9.64
N SER A 54 13.33 -15.28 9.90
CA SER A 54 14.45 -14.65 9.21
C SER A 54 15.76 -15.24 9.73
N PRO A 55 16.65 -15.78 8.88
CA PRO A 55 17.97 -16.21 9.33
C PRO A 55 18.74 -15.00 9.90
N ALA A 56 19.57 -15.24 10.91
CA ALA A 56 20.25 -14.25 11.76
C ALA A 56 21.33 -13.39 11.05
N SER A 57 21.21 -13.16 9.75
CA SER A 57 22.09 -12.30 8.97
C SER A 57 21.36 -11.01 8.64
N GLY A 58 21.85 -9.89 9.13
CA GLY A 58 21.27 -8.55 8.95
C GLY A 58 21.31 -8.02 7.51
N MET A 59 20.69 -8.74 6.57
CA MET A 59 20.38 -8.24 5.22
C MET A 59 18.89 -7.85 5.12
N PRO A 60 18.55 -6.86 4.27
CA PRO A 60 17.17 -6.39 4.10
C PRO A 60 16.28 -7.54 3.63
N HIS A 61 14.98 -7.48 3.92
CA HIS A 61 13.94 -8.41 3.45
C HIS A 61 14.34 -9.16 2.17
N ASP A 62 14.76 -10.41 2.31
CA ASP A 62 15.13 -11.25 1.17
C ASP A 62 13.85 -11.45 0.34
N HIS A 63 13.73 -10.75 -0.80
CA HIS A 63 12.53 -10.79 -1.64
C HIS A 63 12.46 -12.11 -2.39
N LYS A 64 11.91 -13.12 -1.73
CA LYS A 64 11.96 -14.52 -2.18
C LYS A 64 11.03 -14.84 -3.34
N TYR A 65 9.97 -14.05 -3.54
CA TYR A 65 8.95 -14.31 -4.55
C TYR A 65 8.85 -13.13 -5.51
N GLN A 66 8.51 -13.41 -6.77
CA GLN A 66 8.35 -12.40 -7.81
C GLN A 66 6.96 -12.51 -8.39
N VAL A 67 6.18 -11.43 -8.27
CA VAL A 67 4.85 -11.33 -8.88
C VAL A 67 4.95 -10.57 -10.18
N THR A 68 4.52 -11.18 -11.28
CA THR A 68 4.39 -10.50 -12.57
C THR A 68 2.98 -10.01 -12.77
N ILE A 69 2.82 -8.73 -13.08
CA ILE A 69 1.55 -8.07 -13.38
C ILE A 69 1.57 -7.67 -14.84
N SER A 70 0.54 -8.01 -15.61
CA SER A 70 0.50 -7.73 -17.05
C SER A 70 -0.84 -7.18 -17.52
N ALA A 71 -0.81 -6.43 -18.61
CA ALA A 71 -1.99 -5.96 -19.32
C ALA A 71 -1.80 -6.11 -20.82
N ARG A 72 -2.87 -6.45 -21.53
CA ARG A 72 -2.95 -6.27 -22.99
C ARG A 72 -3.60 -4.93 -23.26
N TRP A 73 -3.18 -4.25 -24.33
CA TRP A 73 -3.78 -2.98 -24.74
C TRP A 73 -4.05 -2.90 -26.23
N ARG A 74 -4.98 -2.02 -26.59
CA ARG A 74 -5.29 -1.63 -27.96
C ARG A 74 -5.68 -0.16 -28.00
N ASP A 75 -5.15 0.61 -28.93
CA ASP A 75 -5.56 2.01 -29.14
C ASP A 75 -6.64 2.14 -30.22
N TRP A 76 -7.07 3.38 -30.48
CA TRP A 76 -8.10 3.69 -31.47
C TRP A 76 -7.58 3.60 -32.92
N GLU A 77 -6.26 3.66 -33.12
CA GLU A 77 -5.60 3.48 -34.42
C GLU A 77 -5.47 1.99 -34.79
N GLY A 78 -5.76 1.08 -33.84
CA GLY A 78 -5.71 -0.36 -34.02
C GLY A 78 -4.37 -0.97 -33.62
N ASN A 79 -3.42 -0.18 -33.13
CA ASN A 79 -2.18 -0.69 -32.55
C ASN A 79 -2.52 -1.48 -31.28
N LYS A 80 -1.73 -2.51 -31.01
CA LYS A 80 -1.93 -3.42 -29.88
C LYS A 80 -0.59 -3.84 -29.30
N GLY A 81 -0.59 -4.13 -28.01
CA GLY A 81 0.60 -4.58 -27.31
C GLY A 81 0.30 -5.16 -25.95
N SER A 82 1.35 -5.38 -25.18
CA SER A 82 1.29 -5.81 -23.79
C SER A 82 2.31 -5.06 -22.95
N VAL A 83 1.93 -4.74 -21.72
CA VAL A 83 2.83 -4.15 -20.72
C VAL A 83 2.89 -5.11 -19.54
N SER A 84 4.05 -5.27 -18.94
CA SER A 84 4.23 -6.04 -17.71
C SER A 84 5.21 -5.39 -16.75
N ALA A 85 5.03 -5.65 -15.46
CA ALA A 85 5.97 -5.29 -14.41
C ALA A 85 6.12 -6.46 -13.43
N THR A 86 7.33 -6.63 -12.89
CA THR A 86 7.62 -7.66 -11.89
C THR A 86 7.95 -6.98 -10.56
N VAL A 87 7.37 -7.50 -9.47
CA VAL A 87 7.59 -6.98 -8.12
C VAL A 87 8.07 -8.09 -7.23
N SER A 88 9.22 -7.87 -6.59
CA SER A 88 9.75 -8.78 -5.59
C SER A 88 9.03 -8.58 -4.24
N ILE A 89 8.55 -9.65 -3.63
CA ILE A 89 7.81 -9.66 -2.36
C ILE A 89 8.39 -10.69 -1.38
N PRO A 90 8.27 -10.45 -0.05
CA PRO A 90 8.87 -11.31 0.97
C PRO A 90 8.07 -12.61 1.25
N ASN A 91 6.82 -12.67 0.81
CA ASN A 91 5.86 -13.74 1.07
C ASN A 91 5.15 -14.13 -0.23
N LEU A 92 4.51 -15.31 -0.27
CA LEU A 92 3.68 -15.72 -1.41
C LEU A 92 2.53 -14.72 -1.59
N LEU A 93 2.14 -14.45 -2.84
CA LEU A 93 1.11 -13.44 -3.15
C LEU A 93 -0.21 -13.69 -2.39
N HIS A 94 -0.66 -14.95 -2.32
CA HIS A 94 -1.91 -15.33 -1.66
C HIS A 94 -1.88 -15.18 -0.13
N GLU A 95 -0.71 -15.05 0.49
CA GLU A 95 -0.57 -14.72 1.92
C GLU A 95 -0.75 -13.22 2.18
N LEU A 96 -0.53 -12.39 1.16
CA LEU A 96 -0.62 -10.93 1.24
C LEU A 96 -2.01 -10.41 0.86
N VAL A 97 -2.57 -10.94 -0.23
CA VAL A 97 -3.83 -10.48 -0.80
C VAL A 97 -4.53 -11.62 -1.53
N THR A 98 -5.85 -11.69 -1.40
CA THR A 98 -6.68 -12.65 -2.12
C THR A 98 -7.57 -11.95 -3.15
N PRO A 99 -8.14 -12.66 -4.14
CA PRO A 99 -9.04 -12.06 -5.12
C PRO A 99 -10.23 -11.30 -4.51
N GLN A 100 -10.68 -11.69 -3.31
CA GLN A 100 -11.75 -10.98 -2.60
C GLN A 100 -11.36 -9.56 -2.18
N ASN A 101 -10.07 -9.22 -2.21
CA ASN A 101 -9.52 -7.89 -1.92
C ASN A 101 -9.13 -7.12 -3.19
N PHE A 102 -9.45 -7.61 -4.40
CA PHE A 102 -9.08 -6.93 -5.65
C PHE A 102 -9.98 -5.72 -5.91
N PHE A 103 -9.68 -4.62 -5.21
CA PHE A 103 -10.35 -3.34 -5.31
C PHE A 103 -9.36 -2.22 -5.66
N GLY A 104 -9.89 -1.08 -6.12
CA GLY A 104 -9.09 0.11 -6.38
C GLY A 104 -8.00 -0.13 -7.42
N LEU A 105 -6.73 -0.05 -7.02
CA LEU A 105 -5.59 -0.24 -7.92
C LEU A 105 -5.40 -1.69 -8.38
N LEU A 106 -5.98 -2.65 -7.65
CA LEU A 106 -5.99 -4.06 -8.03
C LEU A 106 -7.29 -4.47 -8.75
N SER A 107 -8.19 -3.52 -9.06
CA SER A 107 -9.43 -3.83 -9.75
C SER A 107 -9.16 -4.43 -11.13
N ASP A 108 -10.02 -5.33 -11.57
CA ASP A 108 -9.95 -6.01 -12.87
C ASP A 108 -8.71 -6.90 -13.06
N LEU A 109 -7.91 -7.14 -12.02
CA LEU A 109 -6.87 -8.17 -12.04
C LEU A 109 -7.48 -9.56 -11.87
N GLU A 110 -6.86 -10.53 -12.51
CA GLU A 110 -7.14 -11.96 -12.38
C GLU A 110 -5.85 -12.70 -12.05
N ILE A 111 -5.98 -13.79 -11.29
CA ILE A 111 -4.86 -14.68 -10.98
C ILE A 111 -4.77 -15.73 -12.09
N ASN A 112 -3.67 -15.73 -12.85
CA ASN A 112 -3.41 -16.71 -13.92
C ASN A 112 -2.45 -17.82 -13.49
N GLY A 113 -1.71 -17.59 -12.42
CA GLY A 113 -0.73 -18.51 -11.84
C GLY A 113 -0.45 -18.12 -10.39
N SER A 114 0.39 -18.88 -9.69
CA SER A 114 0.67 -18.61 -8.27
C SER A 114 1.23 -17.20 -8.03
N GLU A 115 2.00 -16.67 -8.98
CA GLU A 115 2.64 -15.36 -8.91
C GLU A 115 2.44 -14.55 -10.22
N GLU A 116 1.34 -14.83 -10.94
CA GLU A 116 1.02 -14.16 -12.20
C GLU A 116 -0.36 -13.52 -12.13
N LEU A 117 -0.38 -12.20 -12.33
CA LEU A 117 -1.58 -11.38 -12.39
C LEU A 117 -1.73 -10.77 -13.78
N SER A 118 -2.96 -10.70 -14.29
CA SER A 118 -3.24 -9.89 -15.48
C SER A 118 -4.54 -9.12 -15.38
N PHE A 119 -4.61 -7.98 -16.05
CA PHE A 119 -5.89 -7.31 -16.26
C PHE A 119 -6.79 -8.12 -17.20
N ALA A 120 -8.00 -8.41 -16.74
CA ALA A 120 -9.00 -9.22 -17.45
C ALA A 120 -9.35 -8.62 -18.83
N LYS A 121 -9.41 -7.29 -18.89
CA LYS A 121 -9.81 -6.53 -20.08
C LYS A 121 -8.59 -6.01 -20.85
N VAL A 122 -8.75 -5.89 -22.17
CA VAL A 122 -7.82 -5.14 -23.01
C VAL A 122 -7.99 -3.65 -22.69
N LEU A 123 -6.90 -2.99 -22.31
CA LEU A 123 -6.89 -1.59 -21.90
C LEU A 123 -6.78 -0.63 -23.10
N PRO A 124 -7.31 0.60 -23.01
CA PRO A 124 -7.28 1.57 -24.10
C PRO A 124 -5.90 2.25 -24.18
N GLY A 125 -5.08 1.78 -25.12
CA GLY A 125 -3.75 2.34 -25.41
C GLY A 125 -2.65 1.97 -24.40
N GLU A 126 -1.41 2.18 -24.83
CA GLU A 126 -0.20 1.80 -24.10
C GLU A 126 -0.05 2.54 -22.76
N GLY A 127 -0.11 3.88 -22.77
CA GLY A 127 0.10 4.67 -21.55
C GLY A 127 -0.93 4.41 -20.44
N HIS A 128 -2.19 4.08 -20.81
CA HIS A 128 -3.18 3.65 -19.80
C HIS A 128 -2.82 2.28 -19.21
N ALA A 129 -2.31 1.36 -20.03
CA ALA A 129 -1.86 0.06 -19.57
C ALA A 129 -0.63 0.16 -18.66
N GLU A 130 0.36 0.98 -19.01
CA GLU A 130 1.51 1.30 -18.16
C GLU A 130 1.08 1.86 -16.81
N MET A 131 0.25 2.90 -16.81
CA MET A 131 -0.26 3.51 -15.58
C MET A 131 -0.95 2.45 -14.69
N ARG A 132 -1.79 1.59 -15.27
CA ARG A 132 -2.52 0.55 -14.52
C ARG A 132 -1.59 -0.53 -13.97
N VAL A 133 -0.68 -1.06 -14.79
CA VAL A 133 0.30 -2.09 -14.39
C VAL A 133 1.24 -1.56 -13.30
N PHE A 134 1.78 -0.36 -13.46
CA PHE A 134 2.73 0.20 -12.49
C PHE A 134 2.05 0.63 -11.19
N SER A 135 0.82 1.15 -11.26
CA SER A 135 0.04 1.44 -10.06
C SER A 135 -0.28 0.17 -9.27
N ALA A 136 -0.65 -0.92 -9.95
CA ALA A 136 -0.89 -2.21 -9.32
C ALA A 136 0.39 -2.78 -8.71
N ALA A 137 1.52 -2.68 -9.41
CA ALA A 137 2.84 -3.09 -8.90
C ALA A 137 3.20 -2.35 -7.60
N ARG A 138 3.07 -1.03 -7.59
CA ARG A 138 3.28 -0.21 -6.38
C ARG A 138 2.30 -0.55 -5.27
N ALA A 139 1.04 -0.88 -5.60
CA ALA A 139 0.06 -1.32 -4.62
C ALA A 139 0.40 -2.68 -3.98
N ILE A 140 0.87 -3.66 -4.77
CA ILE A 140 1.36 -4.94 -4.23
C ILE A 140 2.55 -4.71 -3.29
N ARG A 141 3.47 -3.81 -3.67
CA ARG A 141 4.58 -3.44 -2.79
C ARG A 141 4.10 -2.80 -1.49
N PHE A 142 3.18 -1.84 -1.57
CA PHE A 142 2.54 -1.20 -0.42
C PHE A 142 1.90 -2.24 0.51
N ILE A 143 1.15 -3.20 -0.03
CA ILE A 143 0.55 -4.31 0.74
C ILE A 143 1.65 -5.12 1.42
N SER A 144 2.70 -5.50 0.69
CA SER A 144 3.76 -6.37 1.21
C SER A 144 4.53 -5.78 2.40
N VAL A 145 4.61 -4.45 2.49
CA VAL A 145 5.38 -3.76 3.53
C VAL A 145 4.50 -3.27 4.68
N THR A 146 3.26 -2.88 4.40
CA THR A 146 2.33 -2.37 5.43
C THR A 146 1.48 -3.48 6.06
N GLY A 147 1.27 -4.59 5.35
CA GLY A 147 0.33 -5.64 5.73
C GLY A 147 -1.14 -5.23 5.63
N LEU A 148 -1.43 -4.03 5.10
CA LEU A 148 -2.78 -3.56 4.86
C LEU A 148 -3.36 -4.23 3.61
N VAL A 149 -4.66 -4.53 3.63
CA VAL A 149 -5.37 -5.07 2.45
C VAL A 149 -6.33 -4.03 1.88
N PRO A 150 -6.54 -3.99 0.55
CA PRO A 150 -7.53 -3.11 -0.03
C PRO A 150 -8.93 -3.38 0.55
N ALA A 151 -9.66 -2.29 0.79
CA ALA A 151 -11.01 -2.32 1.29
C ALA A 151 -11.93 -1.55 0.35
N LEU A 152 -13.19 -1.97 0.28
CA LEU A 152 -14.24 -1.15 -0.30
C LEU A 152 -14.40 0.13 0.51
N THR A 153 -14.88 1.18 -0.16
CA THR A 153 -15.35 2.38 0.53
C THR A 153 -16.35 1.96 1.63
N PRO A 154 -16.11 2.33 2.90
CA PRO A 154 -17.01 2.00 3.99
C PRO A 154 -18.43 2.51 3.69
N ARG A 155 -19.44 1.63 3.84
CA ARG A 155 -20.86 2.00 3.63
C ARG A 155 -21.34 3.03 4.65
N ASN A 156 -20.83 2.95 5.87
CA ASN A 156 -20.98 4.01 6.84
C ASN A 156 -19.82 4.97 6.62
N PRO A 157 -20.09 6.28 6.45
CA PRO A 157 -19.01 7.25 6.42
C PRO A 157 -18.19 7.08 7.70
N LEU A 158 -16.87 7.04 7.53
CA LEU A 158 -16.01 7.14 8.70
C LEU A 158 -16.41 8.44 9.40
N PRO A 159 -16.39 8.52 10.73
CA PRO A 159 -16.98 9.65 11.48
C PRO A 159 -16.33 11.02 11.19
N PHE A 160 -15.27 11.06 10.39
CA PHE A 160 -14.62 12.27 9.88
C PHE A 160 -14.86 12.52 8.38
N PHE A 161 -15.67 11.69 7.71
CA PHE A 161 -16.25 11.97 6.40
C PHE A 161 -17.66 12.54 6.52
N GLU A 162 -18.31 12.54 7.69
CA GLU A 162 -19.51 13.34 7.97
C GLU A 162 -19.13 14.47 8.91
N ASP A 163 -19.52 15.72 8.61
CA ASP A 163 -19.53 16.78 9.60
C ASP A 163 -20.78 16.69 10.50
N ILE A 164 -20.82 17.50 11.58
CA ILE A 164 -21.96 17.57 12.52
C ILE A 164 -23.30 18.00 11.87
N HIS A 165 -23.27 18.42 10.60
CA HIS A 165 -24.41 18.88 9.82
C HIS A 165 -24.74 17.94 8.63
N GLY A 166 -24.08 16.77 8.53
CA GLY A 166 -24.32 15.78 7.49
C GLY A 166 -23.68 16.09 6.14
N PHE A 167 -22.79 17.08 6.04
CA PHE A 167 -21.98 17.30 4.83
C PHE A 167 -20.75 16.41 4.83
N GLN A 168 -20.33 15.96 3.64
CA GLN A 168 -19.12 15.17 3.53
C GLN A 168 -17.89 16.02 3.88
N CYS A 169 -17.19 15.68 4.95
CA CYS A 169 -15.89 16.25 5.28
C CYS A 169 -14.87 15.82 4.23
N LYS A 170 -14.49 16.75 3.35
CA LYS A 170 -13.52 16.50 2.30
C LYS A 170 -12.10 16.64 2.83
N ILE A 171 -11.25 15.64 2.55
CA ILE A 171 -9.79 15.73 2.79
C ILE A 171 -9.29 16.99 2.04
N PRO A 172 -8.48 17.86 2.68
CA PRO A 172 -7.92 19.03 2.01
C PRO A 172 -7.11 18.62 0.79
N ASN A 173 -7.49 19.16 -0.37
CA ASN A 173 -6.94 18.79 -1.67
C ASN A 173 -7.03 17.28 -1.93
N GLY A 174 -8.09 16.61 -1.47
CA GLY A 174 -8.24 15.16 -1.57
C GLY A 174 -8.37 14.71 -3.01
N ASP A 175 -7.52 13.77 -3.42
CA ASP A 175 -7.53 13.17 -4.74
C ASP A 175 -6.85 11.79 -4.68
N HIS A 176 -7.34 10.89 -5.54
CA HIS A 176 -6.96 9.48 -5.54
C HIS A 176 -7.07 8.79 -4.18
N THR A 177 -8.07 9.15 -3.39
CA THR A 177 -8.37 8.51 -2.10
C THR A 177 -8.61 7.01 -2.27
N ARG A 178 -8.00 6.19 -1.41
CA ARG A 178 -8.19 4.73 -1.34
C ARG A 178 -8.37 4.28 0.11
N PHE A 179 -9.11 3.20 0.26
CA PHE A 179 -9.42 2.61 1.56
C PHE A 179 -8.68 1.30 1.73
N TRP A 180 -8.09 1.16 2.91
CA TRP A 180 -7.36 -0.01 3.32
C TRP A 180 -7.88 -0.46 4.67
N LYS A 181 -7.69 -1.74 4.97
CA LYS A 181 -8.05 -2.32 6.24
C LYS A 181 -6.84 -3.05 6.80
N ASP A 182 -6.56 -2.81 8.08
CA ASP A 182 -5.70 -3.73 8.82
C ASP A 182 -6.49 -5.03 9.05
N PRO A 183 -6.08 -6.17 8.46
CA PRO A 183 -6.79 -7.42 8.61
C PRO A 183 -6.85 -7.92 10.06
N ILE A 184 -6.03 -7.37 10.96
CA ILE A 184 -5.96 -7.78 12.37
C ILE A 184 -6.98 -7.04 13.24
N SER A 185 -6.84 -5.72 13.33
CA SER A 185 -7.74 -4.89 14.14
C SER A 185 -9.09 -4.66 13.45
N GLY A 186 -9.13 -4.81 12.12
CA GLY A 186 -10.26 -4.46 11.29
C GLY A 186 -10.45 -2.96 11.12
N HIS A 187 -9.55 -2.13 11.66
CA HIS A 187 -9.58 -0.69 11.51
C HIS A 187 -9.13 -0.26 10.11
N HIS A 188 -9.63 0.89 9.68
CA HIS A 188 -9.34 1.43 8.36
C HIS A 188 -8.12 2.34 8.40
N VAL A 189 -7.37 2.29 7.31
CA VAL A 189 -6.37 3.29 6.95
C VAL A 189 -6.80 3.87 5.60
N ILE A 190 -6.75 5.17 5.47
CA ILE A 190 -7.01 5.86 4.22
C ILE A 190 -5.69 6.34 3.67
N THR A 191 -5.50 6.15 2.37
CA THR A 191 -4.43 6.82 1.63
C THR A 191 -5.04 7.84 0.72
N ASP A 192 -4.38 8.98 0.57
CA ASP A 192 -4.75 10.01 -0.40
C ASP A 192 -3.49 10.54 -1.09
N GLU A 193 -3.56 10.69 -2.41
CA GLU A 193 -2.39 10.92 -3.28
C GLU A 193 -2.68 12.03 -4.30
N PRO A 194 -2.77 13.29 -3.87
CA PRO A 194 -3.19 14.33 -4.77
C PRO A 194 -2.07 14.81 -5.69
N TYR A 195 -2.45 15.28 -6.87
CA TYR A 195 -1.60 16.18 -7.63
C TYR A 195 -1.53 17.54 -6.92
N PHE A 196 -0.32 18.04 -6.69
CA PHE A 196 -0.14 19.33 -6.03
C PHE A 196 -0.43 20.51 -6.96
N GLY A 197 -0.36 20.33 -8.28
CA GLY A 197 -0.59 21.43 -9.24
C GLY A 197 0.29 22.65 -8.91
N GLU A 198 -0.36 23.79 -8.71
CA GLU A 198 0.30 25.05 -8.27
C GLU A 198 0.56 25.12 -6.75
N ALA A 199 -0.06 24.25 -5.94
CA ALA A 199 0.15 24.22 -4.51
C ALA A 199 1.50 23.58 -4.17
N THR A 200 2.15 24.03 -3.10
CA THR A 200 3.41 23.44 -2.65
C THR A 200 3.17 22.30 -1.66
N PRO A 201 3.96 21.19 -1.72
CA PRO A 201 3.82 20.08 -0.78
C PRO A 201 3.83 20.48 0.71
N PRO A 202 4.65 21.44 1.18
CA PRO A 202 4.62 21.89 2.58
C PRO A 202 3.29 22.51 3.01
N LEU A 203 2.66 23.32 2.14
CA LEU A 203 1.39 23.96 2.45
C LEU A 203 0.27 22.93 2.56
N VAL A 204 0.23 21.95 1.65
CA VAL A 204 -0.76 20.87 1.70
C VAL A 204 -0.54 19.98 2.92
N LYS A 205 0.72 19.67 3.27
CA LYS A 205 1.06 18.93 4.50
C LYS A 205 0.54 19.64 5.74
N ALA A 206 0.78 20.95 5.87
CA ALA A 206 0.28 21.75 6.99
C ALA A 206 -1.26 21.72 7.11
N LYS A 207 -1.97 21.98 6.00
CA LYS A 207 -3.44 21.93 5.96
C LYS A 207 -3.99 20.55 6.34
N ARG A 208 -3.34 19.48 5.88
CA ARG A 208 -3.73 18.09 6.19
C ARG A 208 -3.46 17.73 7.65
N THR A 209 -2.37 18.24 8.23
CA THR A 209 -2.09 18.08 9.67
C THR A 209 -3.14 18.79 10.52
N GLU A 210 -3.47 20.04 10.21
CA GLU A 210 -4.51 20.80 10.92
C GLU A 210 -5.88 20.10 10.82
N TRP A 211 -6.24 19.65 9.62
CA TRP A 211 -7.46 18.88 9.38
C TRP A 211 -7.46 17.57 10.17
N ALA A 212 -6.38 16.79 10.13
CA ALA A 212 -6.26 15.55 10.88
C ALA A 212 -6.43 15.79 12.40
N ASN A 213 -5.78 16.83 12.95
CA ASN A 213 -5.91 17.19 14.36
C ASN A 213 -7.36 17.57 14.73
N LYS A 214 -8.03 18.38 13.90
CA LYS A 214 -9.44 18.75 14.08
C LYS A 214 -10.35 17.53 14.15
N HIS A 215 -10.05 16.50 13.35
CA HIS A 215 -10.82 15.26 13.25
C HIS A 215 -10.28 14.12 14.11
N GLN A 216 -9.30 14.39 14.99
CA GLN A 216 -8.67 13.40 15.88
C GLN A 216 -8.13 12.18 15.12
N LEU A 217 -7.48 12.43 13.98
CA LEU A 217 -6.88 11.42 13.13
C LEU A 217 -5.36 11.37 13.33
N SER A 218 -4.82 10.17 13.35
CA SER A 218 -3.40 9.95 13.07
C SER A 218 -3.14 10.25 11.60
N VAL A 219 -2.07 11.00 11.31
CA VAL A 219 -1.66 11.39 9.97
C VAL A 219 -0.17 11.11 9.74
N GLY A 220 0.16 10.63 8.54
CA GLY A 220 1.51 10.25 8.18
C GLY A 220 1.86 10.67 6.76
N PHE A 221 3.09 11.14 6.58
CA PHE A 221 3.62 11.63 5.31
C PHE A 221 4.93 10.91 5.00
N PRO A 222 4.89 9.74 4.34
CA PRO A 222 6.08 9.02 3.94
C PRO A 222 6.86 9.79 2.87
N GLU A 223 8.18 9.58 2.88
CA GLU A 223 9.08 9.96 1.79
C GLU A 223 8.87 9.05 0.57
N TRP A 224 8.45 7.79 0.80
CA TRP A 224 8.00 6.93 -0.28
C TRP A 224 6.79 7.56 -1.00
N PRO A 225 6.88 7.86 -2.31
CA PRO A 225 6.04 8.89 -2.90
C PRO A 225 4.61 8.44 -3.19
N GLY A 226 4.31 7.14 -3.22
CA GLY A 226 2.94 6.65 -3.39
C GLY A 226 2.76 5.64 -4.52
N MET A 227 1.52 5.23 -4.74
CA MET A 227 1.12 4.18 -5.66
C MET A 227 0.58 4.72 -6.99
N HIS A 228 -0.12 5.85 -6.98
CA HIS A 228 -0.88 6.32 -8.14
C HIS A 228 0.02 6.81 -9.26
N ASN A 229 0.71 7.93 -9.08
CA ASN A 229 1.54 8.50 -10.15
C ASN A 229 2.67 9.42 -9.63
N PRO A 230 3.65 8.84 -8.89
CA PRO A 230 4.67 9.63 -8.20
C PRO A 230 5.58 10.45 -9.14
N GLY A 231 5.88 9.95 -10.35
CA GLY A 231 6.70 10.67 -11.34
C GLY A 231 6.02 11.91 -11.93
N TYR A 232 4.69 11.93 -11.91
CA TYR A 232 3.87 13.09 -12.29
C TYR A 232 3.46 13.94 -11.08
N GLY A 233 4.02 13.65 -9.90
CA GLY A 233 3.96 14.53 -8.74
C GLY A 233 2.91 14.18 -7.69
N THR A 234 2.27 13.00 -7.71
CA THR A 234 1.44 12.60 -6.56
C THR A 234 2.29 12.34 -5.33
N ARG A 235 1.79 12.63 -4.12
CA ARG A 235 2.45 12.23 -2.87
C ARG A 235 1.47 11.61 -1.88
N LEU A 236 1.89 10.50 -1.31
CA LEU A 236 1.13 9.73 -0.36
C LEU A 236 0.94 10.46 0.98
N THR A 237 -0.30 10.49 1.45
CA THR A 237 -0.65 10.78 2.84
C THR A 237 -1.46 9.62 3.40
N LEU A 238 -1.16 9.19 4.63
CA LEU A 238 -1.93 8.18 5.35
C LEU A 238 -2.75 8.85 6.46
N PHE A 239 -3.98 8.37 6.65
CA PHE A 239 -4.86 8.78 7.76
C PHE A 239 -5.46 7.55 8.44
N SER A 240 -5.62 7.60 9.75
CA SER A 240 -6.46 6.64 10.47
C SER A 240 -7.00 7.23 11.76
N GLN A 241 -8.19 6.81 12.15
CA GLN A 241 -8.80 7.21 13.43
C GLN A 241 -8.36 6.31 14.59
N ASN A 242 -8.16 5.01 14.32
CA ASN A 242 -7.99 4.01 15.37
C ASN A 242 -6.60 3.35 15.35
N LEU A 243 -5.76 3.72 14.39
CA LEU A 243 -4.39 3.23 14.27
C LEU A 243 -3.43 4.41 14.27
N ASP A 244 -2.27 4.22 14.89
CA ASP A 244 -1.12 5.08 14.66
C ASP A 244 -0.53 4.74 13.28
N VAL A 245 -0.46 5.72 12.37
CA VAL A 245 0.06 5.50 11.01
C VAL A 245 1.58 5.66 10.92
N ALA A 246 2.25 6.16 11.96
CA ALA A 246 3.71 6.35 11.96
C ALA A 246 4.52 5.05 11.69
N PRO A 247 4.12 3.86 12.18
CA PRO A 247 4.80 2.61 11.83
C PRO A 247 4.71 2.25 10.34
N PHE A 248 3.59 2.55 9.67
CA PHE A 248 3.44 2.34 8.23
C PHE A 248 4.38 3.26 7.46
N VAL A 249 4.43 4.55 7.84
CA VAL A 249 5.37 5.53 7.29
C VAL A 249 6.81 5.04 7.39
N LYS A 250 7.24 4.65 8.60
CA LYS A 250 8.61 4.16 8.84
C LYS A 250 8.97 2.93 8.01
N THR A 251 7.99 2.10 7.65
CA THR A 251 8.24 0.89 6.86
C THR A 251 8.25 1.20 5.37
N LEU A 252 7.39 2.11 4.92
CA LEU A 252 7.39 2.65 3.56
C LEU A 252 8.70 3.39 3.25
N ASP A 253 9.22 4.20 4.17
CA ASP A 253 10.46 4.96 3.96
C ASP A 253 11.73 4.09 3.89
N LYS A 254 11.62 2.79 4.16
CA LYS A 254 12.71 1.82 4.02
C LYS A 254 12.77 1.16 2.66
N ILE A 255 11.74 1.30 1.82
CA ILE A 255 11.76 0.69 0.50
C ILE A 255 12.24 1.67 -0.57
N PRO A 256 12.84 1.17 -1.66
CA PRO A 256 13.28 2.02 -2.75
C PRO A 256 12.15 2.90 -3.28
N VAL A 257 12.50 4.14 -3.63
CA VAL A 257 11.60 5.05 -4.32
C VAL A 257 11.30 4.46 -5.70
N PRO A 258 10.04 4.47 -6.16
CA PRO A 258 9.71 4.07 -7.53
C PRO A 258 10.54 4.89 -8.53
N GLY A 259 11.38 4.21 -9.33
CA GLY A 259 12.27 4.83 -10.31
C GLY A 259 13.75 4.92 -9.92
N GLU A 260 14.12 4.71 -8.65
CA GLU A 260 15.52 4.61 -8.22
C GLU A 260 15.89 3.17 -7.85
N GLY A 261 16.58 2.47 -8.77
CA GLY A 261 17.50 1.40 -8.41
C GLY A 261 16.97 -0.04 -8.20
N TYR A 262 15.71 -0.41 -8.51
CA TYR A 262 15.29 -1.83 -8.59
C TYR A 262 14.12 -2.06 -9.57
N ASP A 263 14.20 -3.17 -10.33
CA ASP A 263 13.20 -3.75 -11.25
C ASP A 263 12.35 -2.73 -12.01
N ALA A 264 13.06 -1.73 -12.54
CA ALA A 264 12.56 -0.78 -13.50
C ALA A 264 13.39 -0.85 -14.78
N ASP A 265 13.07 -1.86 -15.59
CA ASP A 265 12.77 -1.63 -17.02
C ASP A 265 11.55 -0.69 -17.21
N LEU A 266 11.08 -0.05 -16.13
CA LEU A 266 10.19 1.08 -16.10
C LEU A 266 11.04 2.34 -16.26
N LEU A 267 11.57 2.52 -17.46
CA LEU A 267 11.60 3.87 -18.00
C LEU A 267 10.17 4.40 -17.79
N GLU A 268 9.99 5.39 -16.94
CA GLU A 268 9.03 6.40 -17.37
C GLU A 268 9.54 6.81 -18.75
N PRO A 269 8.75 6.69 -19.83
CA PRO A 269 9.18 7.20 -21.12
C PRO A 269 9.64 8.61 -20.86
N ASP A 270 10.87 8.89 -21.30
CA ASP A 270 11.63 10.10 -21.10
C ASP A 270 10.85 11.30 -21.71
N TYR A 271 9.74 11.69 -21.09
CA TYR A 271 8.85 12.75 -21.57
C TYR A 271 9.41 14.12 -21.20
N ARG A 272 10.54 14.15 -20.48
CA ARG A 272 11.43 15.29 -20.34
C ARG A 272 12.45 15.37 -21.47
N LYS A 273 12.05 15.13 -22.73
CA LYS A 273 12.78 15.60 -23.93
C LYS A 273 11.95 15.56 -25.23
N SER A 274 10.70 16.00 -25.20
CA SER A 274 10.13 16.62 -26.40
C SER A 274 10.54 18.10 -26.41
N THR A 275 11.80 18.37 -26.77
CA THR A 275 12.10 19.63 -27.43
C THR A 275 11.41 19.58 -28.78
N SER A 276 10.18 20.09 -28.84
CA SER A 276 9.64 20.53 -30.12
C SER A 276 10.67 21.50 -30.72
N PRO A 277 11.18 21.29 -31.95
CA PRO A 277 11.88 22.34 -32.63
C PRO A 277 10.85 23.45 -32.84
N ILE A 278 11.12 24.60 -32.25
CA ILE A 278 10.44 25.86 -32.55
C ILE A 278 10.66 26.10 -34.06
N GLY A 279 9.73 25.61 -34.87
CA GLY A 279 9.59 25.98 -36.26
C GLY A 279 9.16 27.43 -36.29
N LYS A 280 10.13 28.34 -36.43
CA LYS A 280 9.89 29.71 -36.88
C LYS A 280 9.14 29.62 -38.22
N ARG A 281 7.82 29.81 -38.21
CA ARG A 281 7.12 30.28 -39.40
C ARG A 281 7.39 31.77 -39.51
N ALA A 282 8.30 32.11 -40.41
CA ALA A 282 8.42 33.45 -40.95
C ALA A 282 7.09 33.79 -41.66
N TYR A 283 6.52 34.94 -41.29
CA TYR A 283 5.52 35.59 -42.12
C TYR A 283 6.25 36.22 -43.31
N SER A 284 5.79 35.84 -44.49
CA SER A 284 5.97 36.57 -45.76
C SER A 284 4.65 36.47 -46.50
#